data_AF-A0A3C1RY63-F1
#
_entry.id   AF-A0A3C1RY63-F1
#
_cell.length_a   1.000
_cell.length_b   1.000
_cell.length_c   1.000
_cell.angle_alpha   90.00
_cell.angle_beta   90.00
_cell.angle_gamma   90.00
#
_symmetry.space_group_name_H-M   'P 1'
#
loop_
_entity.id
_entity.type
_entity.pdbx_description
1 polymer ?
#
loop_
_entity_poly.entity_id
_entity_poly.type
_entity_poly.pdbx_seq_one_letter_code
_entity_poly.pdbx_strand_id
1 'polypeptide(L)'
;MKKLIFIIFISLSINAFSQLAVTDPTANVTLKSQLVTATQQLSQLERNYQIIKEGHEKYQKVNSLVSTVSNIEEIIRLQREGIRNISLVMRHTNLKGNSKVRLVQILKRLSHAIITKTENISKIVKTGFFSMNDKERIDMFQKERNAIYTLVVKTRGYANPYKNR
;
A
#
# COMPACT_ATOMS: atom_id res chain seq x y z
N MET A 1 -21.47 53.25 25.37
CA MET A 1 -22.23 52.15 24.74
C MET A 1 -21.28 51.32 23.84
N LYS A 2 -20.36 50.55 24.45
CA LYS A 2 -19.29 49.80 23.76
C LYS A 2 -19.53 48.27 23.73
N LYS A 3 -20.78 47.81 23.92
CA LYS A 3 -21.11 46.38 24.06
C LYS A 3 -22.09 45.84 23.01
N LEU A 4 -22.29 46.56 21.89
CA LEU A 4 -23.25 46.18 20.84
C LEU A 4 -22.63 45.89 19.46
N ILE A 5 -21.30 45.91 19.34
CA ILE A 5 -20.61 45.64 18.06
C ILE A 5 -20.12 44.18 17.94
N PHE A 6 -20.15 43.40 19.03
CA PHE A 6 -19.61 42.03 19.03
C PHE A 6 -20.59 40.94 18.58
N ILE A 7 -21.86 41.26 18.33
CA ILE A 7 -22.88 40.26 17.98
C ILE A 7 -23.02 40.08 16.46
N ILE A 8 -22.56 41.02 15.63
CA ILE A 8 -22.65 40.91 14.16
C ILE A 8 -21.51 40.07 13.56
N PHE A 9 -20.44 39.79 14.31
CA PHE A 9 -19.31 38.97 13.83
C PHE A 9 -19.51 37.46 14.00
N ILE A 10 -20.56 37.02 14.69
CA ILE A 10 -20.82 35.58 14.95
C ILE A 10 -21.68 34.94 13.85
N SER A 11 -22.31 35.71 12.96
CA SER A 11 -23.15 35.19 11.87
C SER A 11 -22.40 34.90 10.55
N LEU A 12 -21.08 35.13 10.48
CA LEU A 12 -20.25 34.85 9.28
C LEU A 12 -19.41 33.57 9.39
N SER A 13 -19.55 32.80 10.46
CA SER A 13 -18.80 31.55 10.68
C SER A 13 -19.66 30.28 10.62
N ILE A 14 -20.83 30.36 9.99
CA ILE A 14 -21.44 29.18 9.37
C ILE A 14 -20.70 28.89 8.06
N ASN A 15 -19.47 28.40 8.19
CA ASN A 15 -18.96 27.42 7.25
C ASN A 15 -19.86 26.20 7.43
N ALA A 16 -21.04 26.26 6.80
CA ALA A 16 -21.75 25.09 6.38
C ALA A 16 -20.82 24.35 5.42
N PHE A 17 -19.91 23.56 5.97
CA PHE A 17 -19.46 22.35 5.32
C PHE A 17 -20.67 21.41 5.25
N SER A 18 -21.66 21.81 4.43
CA SER A 18 -22.39 20.86 3.62
C SER A 18 -21.32 20.18 2.79
N GLN A 19 -20.73 19.13 3.36
CA GLN A 19 -20.04 18.15 2.56
C GLN A 19 -21.11 17.58 1.66
N LEU A 20 -21.25 18.18 0.47
CA LEU A 20 -21.79 17.50 -0.67
C LEU A 20 -21.10 16.15 -0.66
N ALA A 21 -21.86 15.09 -0.44
CA ALA A 21 -21.38 13.74 -0.57
C ALA A 21 -20.98 13.59 -2.03
N VAL A 22 -19.75 13.96 -2.35
CA VAL A 22 -19.18 13.74 -3.67
C VAL A 22 -19.05 12.23 -3.73
N THR A 23 -20.06 11.59 -4.32
CA THR A 23 -19.96 10.23 -4.85
C THR A 23 -18.98 10.31 -6.01
N ASP A 24 -17.71 10.57 -5.72
CA ASP A 24 -16.72 11.00 -6.69
C ASP A 24 -16.31 9.80 -7.55
N PRO A 25 -16.71 9.73 -8.84
CA PRO A 25 -16.22 8.72 -9.76
C PRO A 25 -14.68 8.76 -9.83
N THR A 26 -14.08 9.93 -9.61
CA THR A 26 -12.64 10.19 -9.62
C THR A 26 -11.91 9.40 -8.53
N ALA A 27 -12.52 9.19 -7.35
CA ALA A 27 -11.90 8.41 -6.27
C ALA A 27 -11.72 6.94 -6.67
N ASN A 28 -12.71 6.35 -7.36
CA ASN A 28 -12.63 4.99 -7.87
C ASN A 28 -11.63 4.87 -9.03
N VAL A 29 -11.61 5.84 -9.95
CA VAL A 29 -10.65 5.90 -11.05
C VAL A 29 -9.22 6.00 -10.51
N THR A 30 -9.00 6.85 -9.50
CA THR A 30 -7.69 7.00 -8.86
C THR A 30 -7.22 5.69 -8.22
N LEU A 31 -8.10 4.99 -7.50
CA LEU A 31 -7.74 3.72 -6.88
C LEU A 31 -7.44 2.63 -7.93
N LYS A 32 -8.21 2.55 -9.02
CA LYS A 32 -7.90 1.64 -10.13
C LYS A 32 -6.53 1.93 -10.74
N SER A 33 -6.23 3.21 -10.99
CA SER A 33 -4.91 3.62 -11.49
C SER A 33 -3.79 3.20 -10.53
N GLN A 34 -3.97 3.44 -9.22
CA GLN A 34 -3.01 2.99 -8.20
C GLN A 34 -2.81 1.47 -8.21
N LEU A 35 -3.85 0.67 -8.37
CA LEU A 35 -3.72 -0.79 -8.45
C LEU A 35 -2.93 -1.24 -9.69
N VAL A 36 -3.12 -0.56 -10.83
CA VAL A 36 -2.33 -0.80 -12.04
C VAL A 36 -0.86 -0.47 -11.78
N THR A 37 -0.57 0.71 -11.22
CA THR A 37 0.79 1.11 -10.85
C THR A 37 1.42 0.12 -9.86
N ALA A 38 0.70 -0.29 -8.83
CA ALA A 38 1.17 -1.27 -7.84
C ALA A 38 1.54 -2.60 -8.49
N THR A 39 0.72 -3.06 -9.43
CA THR A 39 0.96 -4.30 -10.18
C THR A 39 2.21 -4.19 -11.06
N GLN A 40 2.36 -3.08 -11.78
CA GLN A 40 3.54 -2.84 -12.63
C GLN A 40 4.82 -2.77 -11.81
N GLN A 41 4.81 -2.06 -10.68
CA GLN A 41 5.96 -1.97 -9.79
C GLN A 41 6.31 -3.32 -9.16
N LEU A 42 5.31 -4.11 -8.80
CA LEU A 42 5.52 -5.46 -8.29
C LEU A 42 6.16 -6.37 -9.33
N SER A 43 5.68 -6.32 -10.58
CA SER A 43 6.32 -7.05 -11.69
C SER A 43 7.75 -6.61 -11.94
N GLN A 44 8.05 -5.31 -11.79
CA GLN A 44 9.43 -4.83 -11.89
C GLN A 44 10.30 -5.37 -10.74
N LEU A 45 9.79 -5.36 -9.52
CA LEU A 45 10.49 -5.91 -8.36
C LEU A 45 10.77 -7.41 -8.54
N GLU A 46 9.77 -8.17 -9.01
CA GLU A 46 9.90 -9.60 -9.29
C GLU A 46 11.00 -9.88 -10.32
N ARG A 47 11.07 -9.10 -11.41
CA ARG A 47 12.17 -9.22 -12.38
C ARG A 47 13.54 -8.97 -11.75
N ASN A 48 13.68 -7.90 -10.96
CA ASN A 48 14.96 -7.61 -10.32
C ASN A 48 15.35 -8.68 -9.29
N TYR A 49 14.35 -9.23 -8.59
CA TYR A 49 14.54 -10.35 -7.67
C TYR A 49 15.07 -11.59 -8.38
N GLN A 50 14.52 -11.95 -9.55
CA GLN A 50 15.01 -13.10 -10.32
C GLN A 50 16.49 -12.95 -10.71
N ILE A 51 16.92 -11.74 -11.11
CA ILE A 51 18.33 -11.46 -11.41
C ILE A 51 19.22 -11.72 -10.19
N ILE A 52 18.79 -11.30 -9.00
CA ILE A 52 19.54 -11.56 -7.76
C ILE A 52 19.58 -13.05 -7.45
N LYS A 53 18.45 -13.75 -7.61
CA LYS A 53 18.34 -15.19 -7.35
C LYS A 53 19.26 -15.99 -8.28
N GLU A 54 19.23 -15.71 -9.58
CA GLU A 54 20.10 -16.35 -10.58
C GLU A 54 21.59 -16.04 -10.32
N GLY A 55 21.90 -14.80 -9.94
CA GLY A 55 23.26 -14.42 -9.53
C GLY A 55 23.72 -15.19 -8.30
N HIS A 56 22.85 -15.37 -7.30
CA HIS A 56 23.15 -16.14 -6.10
C HIS A 56 23.39 -17.62 -6.38
N GLU A 57 22.53 -18.25 -7.19
CA GLU A 57 22.66 -19.67 -7.55
C GLU A 57 23.98 -19.97 -8.27
N LYS A 58 24.56 -18.98 -8.95
CA LYS A 58 25.86 -19.10 -9.66
C LYS A 58 27.09 -18.81 -8.80
N TYR A 59 27.00 -18.02 -7.72
CA TYR A 59 28.16 -17.43 -7.02
C TYR A 59 28.31 -17.83 -5.53
N GLN A 60 28.06 -19.09 -5.18
CA GLN A 60 28.13 -19.67 -3.82
C GLN A 60 26.98 -19.31 -2.87
N LYS A 61 26.45 -20.35 -2.21
CA LYS A 61 25.37 -20.30 -1.22
C LYS A 61 25.86 -19.74 0.11
N VAL A 62 26.00 -18.43 0.22
CA VAL A 62 26.16 -17.76 1.52
C VAL A 62 24.81 -17.77 2.24
N ASN A 63 24.73 -18.35 3.44
CA ASN A 63 23.47 -18.54 4.20
C ASN A 63 22.67 -17.23 4.41
N SER A 64 23.35 -16.09 4.57
CA SER A 64 22.72 -14.77 4.71
C SER A 64 22.01 -14.29 3.44
N LEU A 65 22.56 -14.60 2.27
CA LEU A 65 21.94 -14.31 0.98
C LEU A 65 20.69 -15.17 0.75
N VAL A 66 20.73 -16.45 1.14
CA VAL A 66 19.55 -17.34 1.07
C VAL A 66 18.39 -16.79 1.90
N SER A 67 18.66 -16.41 3.16
CA SER A 67 17.66 -15.80 4.05
C SER A 67 17.10 -14.50 3.44
N THR A 68 17.96 -13.67 2.86
CA THR A 68 17.54 -12.41 2.24
C THR A 68 16.66 -12.64 1.00
N VAL A 69 17.06 -13.55 0.12
CA VAL A 69 16.30 -13.92 -1.09
C VAL A 69 14.92 -14.46 -0.71
N SER A 70 14.86 -15.31 0.32
CA SER A 70 13.58 -15.81 0.85
C SER A 70 12.70 -14.67 1.39
N ASN A 71 13.29 -13.70 2.11
CA ASN A 71 12.55 -12.54 2.59
C ASN A 71 11.97 -11.68 1.45
N ILE A 72 12.72 -11.48 0.36
CA ILE A 72 12.22 -10.72 -0.81
C ILE A 72 11.06 -11.46 -1.48
N GLU A 73 11.16 -12.77 -1.63
CA GLU A 73 10.09 -13.59 -2.19
C GLU A 73 8.81 -13.50 -1.34
N GLU A 74 8.94 -13.58 -0.02
CA GLU A 74 7.81 -13.43 0.89
C GLU A 74 7.19 -12.02 0.81
N ILE A 75 8.00 -10.98 0.72
CA ILE A 75 7.54 -9.60 0.51
C ILE A 75 6.72 -9.50 -0.78
N ILE A 76 7.22 -10.03 -1.90
CA ILE A 76 6.53 -10.01 -3.20
C ILE A 76 5.17 -10.71 -3.06
N ARG A 77 5.14 -11.87 -2.41
CA ARG A 77 3.91 -12.63 -2.14
C ARG A 77 2.91 -11.80 -1.32
N LEU A 78 3.36 -11.15 -0.24
CA LEU A 78 2.51 -10.32 0.61
C LEU A 78 1.97 -9.11 -0.15
N GLN A 79 2.79 -8.42 -0.94
CA GLN A 79 2.36 -7.29 -1.77
C GLN A 79 1.31 -7.71 -2.80
N ARG A 80 1.52 -8.84 -3.47
CA ARG A 80 0.54 -9.43 -4.40
C ARG A 80 -0.79 -9.71 -3.71
N GLU A 81 -0.73 -10.26 -2.50
CA GLU A 81 -1.92 -10.54 -1.71
C GLU A 81 -2.67 -9.26 -1.33
N GLY A 82 -1.96 -8.22 -0.86
CA GLY A 82 -2.56 -6.94 -0.50
C GLY A 82 -3.29 -6.29 -1.68
N ILE A 83 -2.65 -6.26 -2.86
CA ILE A 83 -3.25 -5.75 -4.11
C ILE A 83 -4.49 -6.57 -4.49
N ARG A 84 -4.41 -7.91 -4.39
CA ARG A 84 -5.54 -8.80 -4.68
C ARG A 84 -6.70 -8.57 -3.72
N ASN A 85 -6.44 -8.42 -2.42
CA ASN A 85 -7.45 -8.17 -1.41
C ASN A 85 -8.19 -6.85 -1.68
N ILE A 86 -7.45 -5.77 -1.96
CA ILE A 86 -8.06 -4.46 -2.32
C ILE A 86 -8.91 -4.59 -3.59
N SER A 87 -8.40 -5.29 -4.61
CA SER A 87 -9.11 -5.53 -5.86
C SER A 87 -10.36 -6.38 -5.69
N LEU A 88 -10.36 -7.32 -4.74
CA LEU A 88 -11.52 -8.15 -4.40
C LEU A 88 -12.63 -7.30 -3.77
N VAL A 89 -12.28 -6.49 -2.78
CA VAL A 89 -13.22 -5.59 -2.10
C VAL A 89 -13.85 -4.62 -3.10
N MET A 90 -13.04 -4.02 -3.97
CA MET A 90 -13.53 -3.06 -4.98
C MET A 90 -14.51 -3.68 -5.97
N ARG A 91 -14.35 -4.96 -6.31
CA ARG A 91 -15.22 -5.67 -7.26
C ARG A 91 -16.56 -6.09 -6.64
N HIS A 92 -16.57 -6.48 -5.37
CA HIS A 92 -17.72 -7.12 -4.74
C HIS A 92 -18.44 -6.25 -3.71
N THR A 93 -17.91 -5.05 -3.41
CA THR A 93 -18.58 -4.13 -2.51
C THR A 93 -19.86 -3.57 -3.13
N ASN A 94 -20.99 -3.81 -2.47
CA ASN A 94 -22.30 -3.27 -2.81
C ASN A 94 -22.65 -2.02 -1.98
N LEU A 95 -21.69 -1.48 -1.21
CA LEU A 95 -21.89 -0.28 -0.41
C LEU A 95 -22.28 0.90 -1.30
N LYS A 96 -23.13 1.78 -0.75
CA LYS A 96 -23.60 3.01 -1.40
C LYS A 96 -23.33 4.22 -0.50
N GLY A 97 -23.41 5.41 -1.08
CA GLY A 97 -23.25 6.68 -0.36
C GLY A 97 -21.94 6.78 0.45
N ASN A 98 -22.04 7.36 1.64
CA ASN A 98 -20.89 7.71 2.49
C ASN A 98 -20.05 6.48 2.91
N SER A 99 -20.68 5.33 3.13
CA SER A 99 -19.97 4.09 3.48
C SER A 99 -19.05 3.62 2.36
N LYS A 100 -19.47 3.75 1.10
CA LYS A 100 -18.63 3.44 -0.06
C LYS A 100 -17.46 4.41 -0.17
N VAL A 101 -17.72 5.71 -0.01
CA VAL A 101 -16.69 6.75 -0.08
C VAL A 101 -15.60 6.51 0.97
N ARG A 102 -16.00 6.25 2.22
CA ARG A 102 -15.06 5.97 3.31
C ARG A 102 -14.23 4.72 3.05
N LEU A 103 -14.85 3.64 2.56
CA LEU A 103 -14.15 2.42 2.19
C LEU A 103 -13.13 2.69 1.08
N VAL A 104 -13.51 3.36 0.00
CA VAL A 104 -12.61 3.69 -1.11
C VAL A 104 -11.41 4.53 -0.64
N GLN A 105 -11.63 5.50 0.24
CA GLN A 105 -10.52 6.28 0.83
C GLN A 105 -9.57 5.42 1.67
N ILE A 106 -10.10 4.49 2.47
CA ILE A 106 -9.29 3.55 3.24
C ILE A 106 -8.46 2.67 2.30
N LEU A 107 -9.10 2.10 1.28
CA LEU A 107 -8.42 1.25 0.28
C LEU A 107 -7.36 2.03 -0.50
N LYS A 108 -7.60 3.31 -0.82
CA LYS A 108 -6.62 4.21 -1.44
C LYS A 108 -5.38 4.39 -0.56
N ARG A 109 -5.57 4.64 0.75
CA ARG A 109 -4.45 4.77 1.69
C ARG A 109 -3.66 3.47 1.82
N LEU A 110 -4.34 2.32 1.90
CA LEU A 110 -3.69 1.01 1.97
C LEU A 110 -2.94 0.68 0.68
N SER A 111 -3.54 0.94 -0.48
CA SER A 111 -2.91 0.74 -1.79
C SER A 111 -1.65 1.59 -1.93
N HIS A 112 -1.75 2.89 -1.62
CA HIS A 112 -0.60 3.79 -1.65
C HIS A 112 0.51 3.35 -0.70
N ALA A 113 0.18 2.94 0.53
CA ALA A 113 1.18 2.43 1.47
C ALA A 113 1.88 1.17 0.95
N ILE A 114 1.17 0.26 0.28
CA ILE A 114 1.77 -0.93 -0.35
C ILE A 114 2.71 -0.50 -1.49
N ILE A 115 2.28 0.42 -2.36
CA ILE A 115 3.07 0.96 -3.48
C ILE A 115 4.38 1.54 -2.99
N THR A 116 4.34 2.46 -2.02
CA THR A 116 5.54 3.09 -1.45
C THR A 116 6.51 2.04 -0.87
N LYS A 117 5.97 0.98 -0.26
CA LYS A 117 6.80 -0.10 0.28
C LYS A 117 7.45 -0.92 -0.84
N THR A 118 6.74 -1.18 -1.93
CA THR A 118 7.30 -1.80 -3.15
C THR A 118 8.41 -0.95 -3.75
N GLU A 119 8.22 0.37 -3.85
CA GLU A 119 9.22 1.30 -4.38
C GLU A 119 10.50 1.31 -3.55
N ASN A 120 10.38 1.39 -2.23
CA ASN A 120 11.53 1.35 -1.31
C ASN A 120 12.35 0.09 -1.52
N ILE A 121 11.69 -1.06 -1.56
CA ILE A 121 12.35 -2.35 -1.77
C ILE A 121 12.97 -2.43 -3.16
N SER A 122 12.26 -1.98 -4.19
CA SER A 122 12.76 -1.94 -5.57
C SER A 122 14.04 -1.10 -5.68
N LYS A 123 14.07 0.07 -5.04
CA LYS A 123 15.25 0.92 -4.98
C LYS A 123 16.44 0.17 -4.37
N ILE A 124 16.22 -0.46 -3.22
CA ILE A 124 17.26 -1.19 -2.49
C ILE A 124 17.79 -2.37 -3.31
N VAL A 125 16.90 -3.17 -3.89
CA VAL A 125 17.24 -4.29 -4.77
C VAL A 125 18.06 -3.84 -5.97
N LYS A 126 17.72 -2.68 -6.58
CA LYS A 126 18.43 -2.15 -7.75
C LYS A 126 19.79 -1.55 -7.43
N THR A 127 19.91 -0.78 -6.35
CA THR A 127 21.08 0.09 -6.14
C THR A 127 21.88 -0.24 -4.89
N GLY A 128 21.26 -0.83 -3.88
CA GLY A 128 21.85 -1.00 -2.55
C GLY A 128 22.15 -2.44 -2.16
N PHE A 129 21.61 -3.43 -2.90
CA PHE A 129 21.59 -4.82 -2.43
C PHE A 129 22.98 -5.38 -2.12
N PHE A 130 23.91 -5.22 -3.06
CA PHE A 130 25.27 -5.75 -2.95
C PHE A 130 26.22 -4.85 -2.16
N SER A 131 25.87 -3.58 -1.92
CA SER A 131 26.70 -2.64 -1.17
C SER A 131 26.44 -2.66 0.34
N MET A 132 25.32 -3.23 0.79
CA MET A 132 25.03 -3.43 2.21
C MET A 132 25.77 -4.63 2.78
N ASN A 133 26.16 -4.56 4.05
CA ASN A 133 26.58 -5.76 4.77
C ASN A 133 25.38 -6.66 5.09
N ASP A 134 25.65 -7.91 5.45
CA ASP A 134 24.61 -8.92 5.64
C ASP A 134 23.61 -8.58 6.75
N LYS A 135 24.08 -8.00 7.85
CA LYS A 135 23.21 -7.60 8.97
C LYS A 135 22.27 -6.49 8.55
N GLU A 136 22.81 -5.42 7.96
CA GLU A 136 22.03 -4.30 7.45
C GLU A 136 20.96 -4.76 6.47
N ARG A 137 21.34 -5.66 5.55
CA ARG A 137 20.46 -6.23 4.55
C ARG A 137 19.32 -7.01 5.20
N ILE A 138 19.63 -7.94 6.12
CA ILE A 138 18.62 -8.76 6.80
C ILE A 138 17.66 -7.89 7.63
N ASP A 139 18.20 -6.99 8.47
CA ASP A 139 17.41 -6.15 9.36
C ASP A 139 16.45 -5.26 8.56
N MET A 140 16.91 -4.67 7.46
CA MET A 140 16.10 -3.81 6.60
C MET A 140 15.00 -4.61 5.89
N PHE A 141 15.29 -5.78 5.29
CA PHE A 141 14.26 -6.58 4.64
C PHE A 141 13.24 -7.13 5.63
N GLN A 142 13.67 -7.53 6.82
CA GLN A 142 12.77 -7.99 7.88
C GLN A 142 11.86 -6.87 8.38
N LYS A 143 12.39 -5.65 8.56
CA LYS A 143 11.59 -4.46 8.92
C LYS A 143 10.53 -4.15 7.86
N GLU A 144 10.91 -4.15 6.59
CA GLU A 144 9.97 -3.87 5.50
C GLU A 144 8.92 -4.98 5.35
N ARG A 145 9.31 -6.25 5.49
CA ARG A 145 8.39 -7.39 5.50
C ARG A 145 7.32 -7.24 6.59
N ASN A 146 7.71 -6.92 7.82
CA ASN A 146 6.78 -6.76 8.93
C ASN A 146 5.81 -5.58 8.71
N ALA A 147 6.29 -4.48 8.13
CA ALA A 147 5.45 -3.34 7.77
C ALA A 147 4.41 -3.72 6.70
N ILE A 148 4.84 -4.43 5.64
CA ILE A 148 3.95 -4.92 4.58
C ILE A 148 2.95 -5.92 5.14
N TYR A 149 3.39 -6.87 5.97
CA TYR A 149 2.51 -7.84 6.61
C TYR A 149 1.36 -7.15 7.37
N THR A 150 1.67 -6.10 8.13
CA THR A 150 0.66 -5.31 8.87
C THR A 150 -0.37 -4.67 7.92
N LEU A 151 0.07 -4.15 6.77
CA LEU A 151 -0.82 -3.61 5.74
C LEU A 151 -1.69 -4.71 5.14
N VAL A 152 -1.10 -5.87 4.84
CA VAL A 152 -1.82 -7.03 4.28
C VAL A 152 -2.87 -7.54 5.25
N VAL A 153 -2.58 -7.66 6.54
CA VAL A 153 -3.57 -8.05 7.56
C VAL A 153 -4.76 -7.09 7.56
N LYS A 154 -4.54 -5.78 7.43
CA LYS A 154 -5.64 -4.81 7.30
C LYS A 154 -6.46 -5.08 6.03
N THR A 155 -5.81 -5.30 4.88
CA THR A 155 -6.54 -5.62 3.64
C THR A 155 -7.31 -6.95 3.73
N ARG A 156 -6.78 -7.96 4.42
CA ARG A 156 -7.48 -9.23 4.71
C ARG A 156 -8.77 -8.98 5.48
N GLY A 157 -8.72 -8.12 6.51
CA GLY A 157 -9.91 -7.75 7.29
C GLY A 157 -11.04 -7.19 6.41
N TYR A 158 -10.70 -6.30 5.47
CA TYR A 158 -11.69 -5.78 4.52
C TYR A 158 -12.12 -6.80 3.47
N ALA A 159 -11.23 -7.68 3.03
CA ALA A 159 -11.50 -8.67 1.98
C ALA A 159 -12.28 -9.89 2.46
N ASN A 160 -12.19 -10.24 3.76
CA ASN A 160 -12.76 -11.47 4.31
C ASN A 160 -14.26 -11.69 3.97
N PRO A 161 -15.13 -10.66 4.06
CA PRO A 161 -16.56 -10.82 3.71
C PRO A 161 -16.82 -11.18 2.24
N TYR A 162 -15.82 -11.06 1.37
CA TYR A 162 -15.93 -11.22 -0.08
C TYR A 162 -15.18 -12.45 -0.61
N LYS A 163 -14.50 -13.23 0.25
CA LYS A 163 -13.72 -14.41 -0.19
C LYS A 163 -14.57 -15.63 -0.57
N ASN A 164 -15.81 -15.70 -0.07
CA ASN A 164 -16.74 -16.82 -0.26
C ASN A 164 -17.98 -16.43 -1.09
N ARG A 165 -17.89 -15.33 -1.85
CA ARG A 165 -18.93 -14.84 -2.76
C ARG A 165 -18.44 -14.97 -4.19
#